data_AF-A0A8T5KTL3-F1
#
_entry.id   AF-A0A8T5KTL3-F1
#
_cell.length_a   1.000
_cell.length_b   1.000
_cell.length_c   1.000
_cell.angle_alpha   90.00
_cell.angle_beta   90.00
_cell.angle_gamma   90.00
#
_symmetry.space_group_name_H-M   'P 1'
#
loop_
_entity.id
_entity.type
_entity.pdbx_description
1 polymer ?
#
loop_
_entity_poly.entity_id
_entity_poly.type
_entity_poly.pdbx_seq_one_letter_code
_entity_poly.pdbx_strand_id
1 'polypeptide(L)'
;MEKGQSTGLIVVFVIILLGIAILFFYLDSQPNPKPSPPDNDKEENIDSSPDNEFEPLSDEQDPDNDGLNTKYEKEIGTDPNNPDTDNDGLDDGKEVELGSSPVDADTDGDGLTDKKEYGLGTSLTSSDTDGDGLEDGKEFNLGSDPLDSDTDKDGLNDKYEFYNSGTDLLRYDTDGDGLGDGAEINTYETSPTDSDSDNDGLNDRDEIERSCNPLKTDTDGDGYSDYFDLFCYKDAKIKIEFTYLLMDEVSDSGDPYIKCYIQKSGNWGEAYKSNTFNDQREKYNPYSTSWVNVPDNKKEVHIKVEVWDYDFWGSDDKADINPSIETGGYSFKYDITSGSLEKQINGNDDDMSEFDAVLRFKVETS
;
A
#
# COMPACT_ATOMS: atom_id res chain seq x y z
N MET A 1 27.68 -31.96 4.20
CA MET A 1 28.79 -31.01 4.44
C MET A 1 28.51 -29.79 3.59
N GLU A 2 27.98 -28.72 4.17
CA GLU A 2 28.03 -27.36 3.60
C GLU A 2 27.40 -26.40 4.62
N LYS A 3 28.19 -26.00 5.61
CA LYS A 3 27.93 -24.84 6.47
C LYS A 3 29.25 -24.10 6.56
N GLY A 4 29.46 -23.11 5.70
CA GLY A 4 30.74 -22.39 5.69
C GLY A 4 30.90 -21.19 4.75
N GLN A 5 29.89 -20.83 3.92
CA GLN A 5 30.08 -19.73 2.95
C GLN A 5 29.26 -18.45 3.19
N SER A 6 28.24 -18.46 4.05
CA SER A 6 27.36 -17.28 4.22
C SER A 6 27.92 -16.20 5.16
N THR A 7 28.70 -16.56 6.18
CA THR A 7 29.26 -15.59 7.14
C THR A 7 30.39 -14.73 6.56
N GLY A 8 31.12 -15.23 5.55
CA GLY A 8 32.18 -14.46 4.89
C GLY A 8 31.65 -13.33 4.02
N LEU A 9 30.52 -13.54 3.33
CA LEU A 9 29.95 -12.55 2.41
C LEU A 9 29.33 -11.36 3.16
N ILE A 10 28.64 -11.62 4.28
CA ILE A 10 28.00 -10.58 5.10
C ILE A 10 29.05 -9.68 5.75
N VAL A 11 30.18 -10.23 6.22
CA VAL A 11 31.26 -9.43 6.82
C VAL A 11 31.96 -8.55 5.77
N VAL A 12 32.12 -9.03 4.53
CA VAL A 12 32.71 -8.22 3.45
C VAL A 12 31.77 -7.08 3.04
N PHE A 13 30.45 -7.32 2.95
CA PHE A 13 29.47 -6.27 2.64
C PHE A 13 29.41 -5.18 3.71
N VAL A 14 29.43 -5.55 5.00
CA VAL A 14 29.41 -4.58 6.11
C VAL A 14 30.69 -3.72 6.12
N ILE A 15 31.86 -4.29 5.80
CA ILE A 15 33.13 -3.54 5.72
C ILE A 15 33.13 -2.58 4.53
N ILE A 16 32.56 -2.98 3.38
CA ILE A 16 32.44 -2.10 2.19
C ILE A 16 31.49 -0.93 2.48
N LEU A 17 30.33 -1.18 3.11
CA LEU A 17 29.38 -0.13 3.46
C LEU A 17 29.95 0.85 4.51
N LEU A 18 30.68 0.37 5.51
CA LEU A 18 31.39 1.22 6.47
C LEU A 18 32.52 2.03 5.80
N GLY A 19 33.23 1.44 4.83
CA GLY A 19 34.27 2.14 4.06
C GLY A 19 33.70 3.26 3.18
N ILE A 20 32.54 3.04 2.55
CA ILE A 20 31.84 4.04 1.73
C ILE A 20 31.30 5.17 2.62
N ALA A 21 30.68 4.86 3.77
CA ALA A 21 30.18 5.87 4.70
C ALA A 21 31.31 6.75 5.27
N ILE A 22 32.48 6.17 5.58
CA ILE A 22 33.66 6.93 6.04
C ILE A 22 34.23 7.80 4.91
N LEU A 23 34.18 7.34 3.66
CA LEU A 23 34.63 8.13 2.50
C LEU A 23 33.70 9.32 2.24
N PHE A 24 32.38 9.15 2.34
CA PHE A 24 31.42 10.25 2.23
C PHE A 24 31.61 11.27 3.35
N PHE A 25 31.78 10.83 4.59
CA PHE A 25 32.03 11.73 5.72
C PHE A 25 33.38 12.48 5.59
N TYR A 26 34.40 11.84 5.01
CA TYR A 26 35.70 12.45 4.78
C TYR A 26 35.69 13.47 3.63
N LEU A 27 34.89 13.25 2.58
CA LEU A 27 34.72 14.18 1.47
C LEU A 27 33.89 15.42 1.88
N ASP A 28 32.86 15.22 2.70
CA ASP A 28 32.02 16.30 3.23
C ASP A 28 32.73 17.15 4.30
N SER A 29 33.72 16.57 5.00
CA SER A 29 34.54 17.28 6.01
C SER A 29 35.73 18.06 5.43
N GLN A 30 35.93 18.10 4.10
CA GLN A 30 36.99 18.94 3.52
C GLN A 30 36.51 20.40 3.42
N PRO A 31 37.21 21.37 4.01
CA PRO A 31 36.86 22.78 3.84
C PRO A 31 37.06 23.17 2.37
N ASN A 32 36.02 23.77 1.77
CA ASN A 32 36.10 24.37 0.44
C ASN A 32 37.34 25.30 0.36
N PRO A 33 38.20 25.16 -0.67
CA PRO A 33 39.31 26.08 -0.84
C PRO A 33 38.74 27.48 -1.07
N LYS A 34 39.15 28.43 -0.23
CA LYS A 34 38.78 29.84 -0.39
C LYS A 34 39.20 30.31 -1.80
N PRO A 35 38.35 31.07 -2.52
CA PRO A 35 38.78 31.71 -3.75
C PRO A 35 39.98 32.62 -3.45
N SER A 36 41.02 32.51 -4.27
CA SER A 36 42.19 33.38 -4.21
C SER A 36 41.77 34.83 -4.48
N PRO A 37 42.33 35.81 -3.76
CA PRO A 37 42.06 37.22 -4.04
C PRO A 37 42.62 37.59 -5.44
N PRO A 38 41.98 38.51 -6.16
CA PRO A 38 42.48 38.95 -7.47
C PRO A 38 43.84 39.66 -7.31
N ASP A 39 44.78 39.31 -8.19
CA ASP A 39 46.08 39.96 -8.33
C ASP A 39 45.87 41.43 -8.67
N ASN A 40 46.34 42.30 -7.78
CA ASN A 40 46.27 43.75 -7.92
C ASN A 40 47.66 44.29 -8.27
N ASP A 41 48.02 44.27 -9.55
CA ASP A 41 49.20 44.94 -10.09
C ASP A 41 48.82 45.72 -11.36
N LYS A 42 48.34 46.96 -11.15
CA LYS A 42 48.75 48.18 -11.86
C LYS A 42 47.86 49.36 -11.44
N GLU A 43 48.37 50.11 -10.48
CA GLU A 43 47.98 51.51 -10.28
C GLU A 43 48.40 52.32 -11.52
N GLU A 44 47.44 52.76 -12.33
CA GLU A 44 47.53 54.08 -12.95
C GLU A 44 46.46 54.98 -12.35
N ASN A 45 46.97 55.94 -11.59
CA ASN A 45 46.34 57.02 -10.88
C ASN A 45 45.45 57.89 -11.80
N ILE A 46 44.13 57.82 -11.63
CA ILE A 46 43.23 58.96 -11.84
C ILE A 46 42.36 59.12 -10.60
N ASP A 47 42.85 59.99 -9.72
CA ASP A 47 42.17 60.76 -8.71
C ASP A 47 40.68 61.06 -9.02
N SER A 48 39.81 60.62 -8.10
CA SER A 48 38.69 61.35 -7.48
C SER A 48 37.35 60.59 -7.47
N SER A 49 37.04 59.98 -6.33
CA SER A 49 35.65 59.83 -5.87
C SER A 49 35.18 61.21 -5.38
N PRO A 50 33.91 61.61 -5.58
CA PRO A 50 32.88 61.20 -4.62
C PRO A 50 31.48 60.99 -5.24
N ASP A 51 30.63 60.26 -4.52
CA ASP A 51 29.16 60.39 -4.50
C ASP A 51 28.43 60.35 -5.86
N ASN A 52 28.11 59.15 -6.36
CA ASN A 52 26.98 59.00 -7.28
C ASN A 52 25.73 58.68 -6.44
N GLU A 53 25.17 59.71 -5.79
CA GLU A 53 23.72 59.76 -5.64
C GLU A 53 23.17 59.60 -7.07
N PHE A 54 22.32 58.60 -7.32
CA PHE A 54 21.60 58.49 -8.60
C PHE A 54 20.88 59.81 -8.81
N GLU A 55 21.44 60.70 -9.63
CA GLU A 55 20.69 61.86 -10.09
C GLU A 55 19.49 61.30 -10.87
N PRO A 56 18.25 61.69 -10.54
CA PRO A 56 17.09 61.25 -11.30
C PRO A 56 17.30 61.66 -12.76
N LEU A 57 17.06 60.71 -13.67
CA LEU A 57 17.12 60.98 -15.11
C LEU A 57 16.17 62.14 -15.43
N SER A 58 16.62 63.05 -16.29
CA SER A 58 15.73 64.13 -16.73
C SER A 58 14.64 63.57 -17.66
N ASP A 59 13.52 64.29 -17.80
CA ASP A 59 12.45 63.96 -18.76
C ASP A 59 12.94 63.81 -20.22
N GLU A 60 14.13 64.34 -20.57
CA GLU A 60 14.74 64.14 -21.89
C GLU A 60 15.58 62.86 -21.99
N GLN A 61 16.04 62.35 -20.85
CA GLN A 61 16.88 61.15 -20.75
C GLN A 61 16.04 59.88 -20.55
N ASP A 62 14.89 60.00 -19.87
CA ASP A 62 13.93 58.93 -19.54
C ASP A 62 12.50 59.49 -19.76
N PRO A 63 11.99 59.44 -21.01
CA PRO A 63 10.73 60.10 -21.37
C PRO A 63 9.46 59.44 -20.83
N ASP A 64 9.48 58.13 -20.58
CA ASP A 64 8.37 57.33 -20.07
C ASP A 64 8.48 57.01 -18.57
N ASN A 65 9.61 57.28 -17.94
CA ASN A 65 9.87 57.16 -16.49
C ASN A 65 9.82 55.72 -15.97
N ASP A 66 10.30 54.77 -16.78
CA ASP A 66 10.45 53.37 -16.38
C ASP A 66 11.78 53.11 -15.64
N GLY A 67 12.69 54.09 -15.63
CA GLY A 67 14.01 54.03 -15.00
C GLY A 67 15.15 53.65 -15.94
N LEU A 68 14.89 53.46 -17.24
CA LEU A 68 15.89 53.29 -18.28
C LEU A 68 16.14 54.62 -18.99
N ASN A 69 17.35 54.79 -19.51
CA ASN A 69 17.64 55.95 -20.34
C ASN A 69 17.53 55.58 -21.81
N THR A 70 17.10 56.53 -22.64
CA THR A 70 16.90 56.38 -24.10
C THR A 70 18.08 55.77 -24.87
N LYS A 71 19.32 55.92 -24.38
CA LYS A 71 20.49 55.30 -25.01
C LYS A 71 20.53 53.80 -24.72
N TYR A 72 20.28 53.40 -23.48
CA TYR A 72 20.28 52.00 -23.07
C TYR A 72 19.08 51.24 -23.65
N GLU A 73 17.90 51.85 -23.62
CA GLU A 73 16.68 51.29 -24.23
C GLU A 73 16.88 50.91 -25.70
N LYS A 74 17.50 51.81 -26.46
CA LYS A 74 17.88 51.55 -27.86
C LYS A 74 18.90 50.42 -28.02
N GLU A 75 19.77 50.19 -27.03
CA GLU A 75 20.75 49.09 -27.04
C GLU A 75 20.07 47.73 -26.78
N ILE A 76 19.05 47.68 -25.93
CA ILE A 76 18.31 46.46 -25.57
C ILE A 76 17.07 46.21 -26.44
N GLY A 77 16.59 47.20 -27.17
CA GLY A 77 15.49 47.09 -28.14
C GLY A 77 14.13 47.55 -27.65
N THR A 78 14.04 48.21 -26.50
CA THR A 78 12.81 48.79 -25.94
C THR A 78 12.45 50.13 -26.63
N ASP A 79 11.20 50.59 -26.47
CA ASP A 79 10.72 51.88 -27.01
C ASP A 79 10.83 53.00 -25.96
N PRO A 80 11.70 54.02 -26.16
CA PRO A 80 11.95 55.13 -25.22
C PRO A 80 10.79 56.06 -24.86
N ASN A 81 9.57 55.72 -25.26
CA ASN A 81 8.36 56.48 -24.91
C ASN A 81 7.22 55.54 -24.49
N ASN A 82 7.51 54.28 -24.25
CA ASN A 82 6.58 53.26 -23.82
C ASN A 82 7.24 52.45 -22.68
N PRO A 83 6.79 52.61 -21.43
CA PRO A 83 7.45 52.01 -20.28
C PRO A 83 7.29 50.48 -20.20
N ASP A 84 6.57 49.84 -21.12
CA ASP A 84 6.23 48.41 -21.15
C ASP A 84 6.15 47.98 -22.64
N THR A 85 7.31 47.60 -23.20
CA THR A 85 7.51 47.43 -24.64
C THR A 85 6.77 46.20 -25.18
N ASP A 86 6.75 45.08 -24.47
CA ASP A 86 6.06 43.86 -24.91
C ASP A 86 4.59 43.78 -24.46
N ASN A 87 4.15 44.72 -23.62
CA ASN A 87 2.76 44.90 -23.17
C ASN A 87 2.25 43.77 -22.27
N ASP A 88 3.13 43.19 -21.45
CA ASP A 88 2.78 42.15 -20.48
C ASP A 88 2.29 42.75 -19.13
N GLY A 89 2.55 44.04 -18.90
CA GLY A 89 2.17 44.80 -17.71
C GLY A 89 3.27 44.93 -16.63
N LEU A 90 4.50 44.51 -16.91
CA LEU A 90 5.71 44.79 -16.16
C LEU A 90 6.49 45.88 -16.92
N ASP A 91 7.06 46.85 -16.19
CA ASP A 91 7.75 47.96 -16.86
C ASP A 91 9.15 47.48 -17.33
N ASP A 92 9.62 47.96 -18.48
CA ASP A 92 10.90 47.56 -19.11
C ASP A 92 12.07 47.69 -18.13
N GLY A 93 12.15 48.83 -17.43
CA GLY A 93 13.15 49.06 -16.39
C GLY A 93 13.05 48.09 -15.21
N LYS A 94 11.85 47.59 -14.90
CA LYS A 94 11.65 46.59 -13.84
C LYS A 94 12.08 45.19 -14.29
N GLU A 95 11.79 44.82 -15.53
CA GLU A 95 12.24 43.55 -16.12
C GLU A 95 13.77 43.48 -16.16
N VAL A 96 14.43 44.56 -16.60
CA VAL A 96 15.89 44.67 -16.56
C VAL A 96 16.43 44.55 -15.13
N GLU A 97 15.78 45.14 -14.14
CA GLU A 97 16.16 45.02 -12.72
C GLU A 97 16.05 43.56 -12.23
N LEU A 98 15.02 42.85 -12.66
CA LEU A 98 14.74 41.45 -12.29
C LEU A 98 15.53 40.44 -13.13
N GLY A 99 16.11 40.87 -14.25
CA GLY A 99 16.89 40.04 -15.16
C GLY A 99 16.08 39.33 -16.24
N SER A 100 14.80 39.69 -16.41
CA SER A 100 13.95 39.19 -17.49
C SER A 100 14.05 40.07 -18.75
N SER A 101 13.37 39.69 -19.83
CA SER A 101 13.51 40.30 -21.15
C SER A 101 12.40 41.32 -21.42
N PRO A 102 12.69 42.65 -21.48
CA PRO A 102 11.68 43.69 -21.67
C PRO A 102 11.09 43.80 -23.08
N VAL A 103 11.26 42.75 -23.89
CA VAL A 103 10.78 42.68 -25.27
C VAL A 103 10.14 41.32 -25.55
N ASP A 104 9.98 40.49 -24.51
CA ASP A 104 9.42 39.16 -24.56
C ASP A 104 8.54 38.94 -23.33
N ALA A 105 7.23 39.02 -23.54
CA ALA A 105 6.23 39.02 -22.47
C ALA A 105 6.20 37.73 -21.61
N ASP A 106 6.95 36.70 -21.98
CA ASP A 106 7.09 35.39 -21.32
C ASP A 106 8.54 34.93 -21.54
N THR A 107 9.43 35.40 -20.67
CA THR A 107 10.89 35.34 -20.87
C THR A 107 11.43 33.90 -20.93
N ASP A 108 10.84 32.97 -20.18
CA ASP A 108 11.28 31.56 -20.17
C ASP A 108 10.38 30.61 -20.98
N GLY A 109 9.23 31.10 -21.44
CA GLY A 109 8.36 30.42 -22.40
C GLY A 109 7.50 29.33 -21.80
N ASP A 110 7.20 29.39 -20.50
CA ASP A 110 6.40 28.38 -19.78
C ASP A 110 4.87 28.61 -19.90
N GLY A 111 4.48 29.76 -20.46
CA GLY A 111 3.09 30.16 -20.68
C GLY A 111 2.51 31.11 -19.63
N LEU A 112 3.28 31.56 -18.64
CA LEU A 112 2.99 32.70 -17.78
C LEU A 112 3.71 33.94 -18.31
N THR A 113 3.11 35.11 -18.13
CA THR A 113 3.82 36.35 -18.46
C THR A 113 4.75 36.75 -17.31
N ASP A 114 5.83 37.47 -17.59
CA ASP A 114 6.77 37.96 -16.57
C ASP A 114 6.04 38.71 -15.43
N LYS A 115 5.03 39.52 -15.79
CA LYS A 115 4.15 40.19 -14.84
C LYS A 115 3.38 39.23 -13.95
N LYS A 116 2.88 38.14 -14.53
CA LYS A 116 2.10 37.13 -13.83
C LYS A 116 2.98 36.35 -12.88
N GLU A 117 4.16 35.95 -13.33
CA GLU A 117 5.18 35.29 -12.53
C GLU A 117 5.64 36.16 -11.37
N TYR A 118 5.96 37.43 -11.63
CA TYR A 118 6.27 38.42 -10.59
C TYR A 118 5.18 38.50 -9.51
N GLY A 119 3.91 38.36 -9.92
CA GLY A 119 2.77 38.33 -9.01
C GLY A 119 2.59 37.02 -8.23
N LEU A 120 3.03 35.89 -8.78
CA LEU A 120 3.00 34.57 -8.14
C LEU A 120 4.24 34.33 -7.26
N GLY A 121 5.35 35.01 -7.55
CA GLY A 121 6.64 34.78 -6.90
C GLY A 121 7.48 33.70 -7.58
N THR A 122 7.09 33.24 -8.78
CA THR A 122 7.86 32.33 -9.62
C THR A 122 9.02 33.07 -10.31
N SER A 123 9.91 32.33 -10.94
CA SER A 123 11.13 32.83 -11.55
C SER A 123 10.92 33.20 -13.01
N LEU A 124 11.00 34.50 -13.33
CA LEU A 124 10.88 35.08 -14.69
C LEU A 124 11.90 34.59 -15.74
N THR A 125 12.75 33.63 -15.40
CA THR A 125 13.82 33.11 -16.27
C THR A 125 14.01 31.61 -16.13
N SER A 126 13.12 30.94 -15.39
CA SER A 126 13.17 29.50 -15.13
C SER A 126 11.75 28.97 -15.15
N SER A 127 11.43 28.25 -16.22
CA SER A 127 10.10 27.70 -16.50
C SER A 127 9.57 26.67 -15.48
N ASP A 128 10.31 26.42 -14.41
CA ASP A 128 10.12 25.38 -13.38
C ASP A 128 10.86 25.90 -12.12
N THR A 129 10.13 26.61 -11.27
CA THR A 129 10.68 27.36 -10.14
C THR A 129 11.06 26.46 -8.98
N ASP A 130 10.24 25.45 -8.68
CA ASP A 130 10.49 24.54 -7.57
C ASP A 130 11.39 23.35 -7.93
N GLY A 131 11.59 23.10 -9.23
CA GLY A 131 12.50 22.11 -9.77
C GLY A 131 11.96 20.68 -9.73
N ASP A 132 10.65 20.48 -9.65
CA ASP A 132 10.02 19.16 -9.66
C ASP A 132 9.94 18.55 -11.09
N GLY A 133 10.07 19.42 -12.10
CA GLY A 133 10.06 19.09 -13.52
C GLY A 133 8.69 19.21 -14.22
N LEU A 134 7.69 19.81 -13.59
CA LEU A 134 6.48 20.38 -14.17
C LEU A 134 6.72 21.90 -14.34
N GLU A 135 6.14 22.49 -15.38
CA GLU A 135 6.38 23.91 -15.68
C GLU A 135 5.45 24.81 -14.85
N ASP A 136 5.89 26.00 -14.40
CA ASP A 136 5.07 26.84 -13.49
C ASP A 136 3.73 27.21 -14.13
N GLY A 137 3.74 27.55 -15.42
CA GLY A 137 2.54 27.79 -16.21
C GLY A 137 1.64 26.57 -16.35
N LYS A 138 2.20 25.36 -16.32
CA LYS A 138 1.43 24.11 -16.31
C LYS A 138 0.77 23.89 -14.96
N GLU A 139 1.49 24.06 -13.88
CA GLU A 139 1.02 23.94 -12.49
C GLU A 139 -0.10 24.94 -12.20
N PHE A 140 0.12 26.20 -12.54
CA PHE A 140 -0.88 27.25 -12.41
C PHE A 140 -2.20 26.91 -13.13
N ASN A 141 -2.13 26.28 -14.31
CA ASN A 141 -3.30 25.86 -15.07
C ASN A 141 -3.99 24.61 -14.50
N LEU A 142 -3.25 23.74 -13.82
CA LEU A 142 -3.78 22.58 -13.11
C LEU A 142 -4.33 22.95 -11.73
N GLY A 143 -3.92 24.10 -11.20
CA GLY A 143 -4.27 24.60 -9.88
C GLY A 143 -3.33 24.14 -8.76
N SER A 144 -2.22 23.49 -9.11
CA SER A 144 -1.15 23.15 -8.19
C SER A 144 -0.25 24.37 -7.93
N ASP A 145 0.64 24.28 -6.93
CA ASP A 145 1.47 25.41 -6.49
C ASP A 145 2.85 25.37 -7.15
N PRO A 146 3.17 26.28 -8.10
CA PRO A 146 4.46 26.29 -8.81
C PRO A 146 5.68 26.62 -7.94
N LEU A 147 5.46 26.88 -6.66
CA LEU A 147 6.53 27.10 -5.68
C LEU A 147 6.74 25.87 -4.79
N ASP A 148 6.04 24.78 -5.07
CA ASP A 148 5.98 23.64 -4.19
C ASP A 148 5.88 22.30 -4.91
N SER A 149 7.03 21.61 -4.98
CA SER A 149 7.24 20.38 -5.75
C SER A 149 6.35 19.18 -5.40
N ASP A 150 5.49 19.30 -4.39
CA ASP A 150 4.59 18.27 -3.87
C ASP A 150 3.43 19.05 -3.22
N THR A 151 2.47 19.47 -4.03
CA THR A 151 1.45 20.45 -3.65
C THR A 151 0.59 19.97 -2.47
N ASP A 152 0.27 18.68 -2.41
CA ASP A 152 -0.66 18.13 -1.41
C ASP A 152 0.01 17.43 -0.22
N LYS A 153 1.33 17.26 -0.27
CA LYS A 153 2.19 16.74 0.80
C LYS A 153 2.06 15.26 1.08
N ASP A 154 1.74 14.46 0.07
CA ASP A 154 1.64 13.01 0.19
C ASP A 154 2.98 12.27 -0.03
N GLY A 155 3.99 12.98 -0.57
CA GLY A 155 5.33 12.46 -0.86
C GLY A 155 5.56 12.04 -2.31
N LEU A 156 4.62 12.31 -3.22
CA LEU A 156 4.80 12.31 -4.68
C LEU A 156 5.02 13.75 -5.14
N ASN A 157 5.81 13.92 -6.20
CA ASN A 157 5.94 15.25 -6.79
C ASN A 157 4.88 15.47 -7.88
N ASP A 158 4.49 16.72 -8.09
CA ASP A 158 3.39 17.11 -8.97
C ASP A 158 3.57 16.54 -10.39
N LYS A 159 4.80 16.59 -10.92
CA LYS A 159 5.14 15.97 -12.20
C LYS A 159 4.80 14.48 -12.23
N TYR A 160 5.20 13.72 -11.20
CA TYR A 160 4.96 12.29 -11.13
C TYR A 160 3.47 12.01 -11.02
N GLU A 161 2.75 12.80 -10.25
CA GLU A 161 1.30 12.66 -10.13
C GLU A 161 0.59 12.85 -11.47
N PHE A 162 0.94 13.94 -12.16
CA PHE A 162 0.34 14.32 -13.42
C PHE A 162 0.64 13.33 -14.56
N TYR A 163 1.86 12.76 -14.62
CA TYR A 163 2.27 11.92 -15.75
C TYR A 163 2.28 10.41 -15.47
N ASN A 164 2.36 9.97 -14.20
CA ASN A 164 2.74 8.59 -13.86
C ASN A 164 1.76 7.85 -12.95
N SER A 165 1.22 8.48 -11.90
CA SER A 165 0.33 7.78 -10.95
C SER A 165 -1.15 7.85 -11.34
N GLY A 166 -1.60 8.96 -11.94
CA GLY A 166 -3.03 9.23 -12.14
C GLY A 166 -3.75 9.70 -10.87
N THR A 167 -2.99 10.15 -9.87
CA THR A 167 -3.46 10.75 -8.62
C THR A 167 -3.83 12.22 -8.81
N ASP A 168 -4.50 12.80 -7.83
CA ASP A 168 -4.94 14.19 -7.84
C ASP A 168 -3.95 15.06 -7.05
N LEU A 169 -3.18 15.87 -7.79
CA LEU A 169 -2.20 16.88 -7.33
C LEU A 169 -2.61 17.73 -6.11
N LEU A 170 -3.91 17.85 -5.86
CA LEU A 170 -4.47 18.72 -4.83
C LEU A 170 -5.02 17.92 -3.64
N ARG A 171 -4.81 16.61 -3.60
CA ARG A 171 -5.51 15.70 -2.71
C ARG A 171 -4.61 14.55 -2.28
N TYR A 172 -4.08 14.73 -1.07
CA TYR A 172 -3.22 13.80 -0.34
C TYR A 172 -3.53 12.29 -0.41
N ASP A 173 -4.78 11.92 -0.67
CA ASP A 173 -5.33 10.56 -0.64
C ASP A 173 -6.44 10.51 -1.70
N THR A 174 -6.15 10.03 -2.91
CA THR A 174 -6.95 10.14 -4.15
C THR A 174 -8.16 9.21 -4.19
N ASP A 175 -8.18 8.09 -3.47
CA ASP A 175 -9.36 7.21 -3.41
C ASP A 175 -10.18 7.37 -2.11
N GLY A 176 -9.58 7.94 -1.07
CA GLY A 176 -10.24 8.32 0.16
C GLY A 176 -10.32 7.19 1.18
N ASP A 177 -9.47 6.17 1.07
CA ASP A 177 -9.42 5.05 2.00
C ASP A 177 -8.67 5.40 3.31
N GLY A 178 -7.91 6.51 3.29
CA GLY A 178 -7.15 7.06 4.40
C GLY A 178 -5.67 6.71 4.42
N LEU A 179 -5.13 6.11 3.35
CA LEU A 179 -3.70 6.10 3.00
C LEU A 179 -3.42 7.26 2.04
N GLY A 180 -2.24 7.87 2.13
CA GLY A 180 -1.86 8.88 1.15
C GLY A 180 -1.21 8.26 -0.09
N ASP A 181 -1.36 8.85 -1.26
CA ASP A 181 -0.99 8.18 -2.53
C ASP A 181 0.50 7.84 -2.59
N GLY A 182 1.34 8.73 -2.08
CA GLY A 182 2.76 8.49 -1.90
C GLY A 182 3.09 7.34 -0.97
N ALA A 183 2.30 7.08 0.07
CA ALA A 183 2.48 5.92 0.95
C ALA A 183 2.09 4.61 0.24
N GLU A 184 0.99 4.64 -0.51
CA GLU A 184 0.51 3.51 -1.28
C GLU A 184 1.53 3.06 -2.31
N ILE A 185 2.03 3.99 -3.14
CA ILE A 185 3.02 3.67 -4.17
C ILE A 185 4.36 3.25 -3.56
N ASN A 186 4.89 4.01 -2.58
CA ASN A 186 6.26 3.83 -2.12
C ASN A 186 6.44 2.78 -1.00
N THR A 187 5.37 2.45 -0.27
CA THR A 187 5.44 1.59 0.91
C THR A 187 4.59 0.33 0.79
N TYR A 188 3.33 0.47 0.39
CA TYR A 188 2.35 -0.62 0.43
C TYR A 188 2.19 -1.34 -0.91
N GLU A 189 2.65 -0.72 -1.99
CA GLU A 189 2.50 -1.20 -3.37
C GLU A 189 1.01 -1.39 -3.78
N THR A 190 0.10 -0.66 -3.10
CA THR A 190 -1.34 -0.60 -3.39
C THR A 190 -1.65 0.41 -4.48
N SER A 191 -2.89 0.41 -4.95
CA SER A 191 -3.38 1.30 -6.00
C SER A 191 -3.96 2.58 -5.40
N PRO A 192 -3.33 3.76 -5.57
CA PRO A 192 -3.80 5.01 -4.95
C PRO A 192 -5.10 5.59 -5.55
N THR A 193 -5.72 4.84 -6.44
CA THR A 193 -6.98 5.23 -7.10
C THR A 193 -8.07 4.18 -6.88
N ASP A 194 -7.80 3.17 -6.06
CA ASP A 194 -8.69 2.05 -5.77
C ASP A 194 -8.56 1.63 -4.32
N SER A 195 -9.55 2.02 -3.51
CA SER A 195 -9.52 1.84 -2.05
C SER A 195 -9.41 0.38 -1.58
N ASP A 196 -9.61 -0.60 -2.46
CA ASP A 196 -9.61 -2.04 -2.19
C ASP A 196 -8.83 -2.74 -3.31
N SER A 197 -7.51 -2.73 -3.19
CA SER A 197 -6.57 -3.10 -4.26
C SER A 197 -6.70 -4.55 -4.73
N ASP A 198 -7.12 -5.46 -3.85
CA ASP A 198 -7.31 -6.88 -4.17
C ASP A 198 -8.77 -7.29 -4.39
N ASN A 199 -9.70 -6.36 -4.15
CA ASN A 199 -11.14 -6.49 -4.34
C ASN A 199 -11.80 -7.57 -3.46
N ASP A 200 -11.32 -7.75 -2.23
CA ASP A 200 -11.88 -8.69 -1.26
C ASP A 200 -13.03 -8.11 -0.40
N GLY A 201 -13.18 -6.79 -0.41
CA GLY A 201 -14.20 -6.03 0.32
C GLY A 201 -13.71 -5.33 1.59
N LEU A 202 -12.42 -5.41 1.92
CA LEU A 202 -11.75 -4.53 2.88
C LEU A 202 -11.00 -3.43 2.13
N ASN A 203 -10.80 -2.28 2.79
CA ASN A 203 -9.95 -1.25 2.20
C ASN A 203 -8.49 -1.44 2.61
N ASP A 204 -7.57 -0.96 1.79
CA ASP A 204 -6.13 -1.21 1.93
C ASP A 204 -5.63 -0.74 3.32
N ARG A 205 -6.10 0.43 3.77
CA ARG A 205 -5.83 0.94 5.11
C ARG A 205 -6.24 -0.04 6.21
N ASP A 206 -7.46 -0.57 6.16
CA ASP A 206 -8.00 -1.47 7.17
C ASP A 206 -7.18 -2.75 7.25
N GLU A 207 -6.72 -3.27 6.12
CA GLU A 207 -5.90 -4.47 6.04
C GLU A 207 -4.53 -4.23 6.68
N ILE A 208 -3.86 -3.12 6.35
CA ILE A 208 -2.58 -2.75 6.95
C ILE A 208 -2.69 -2.61 8.47
N GLU A 209 -3.73 -1.92 8.98
CA GLU A 209 -3.97 -1.78 10.42
C GLU A 209 -4.18 -3.15 11.12
N ARG A 210 -4.69 -4.15 10.38
CA ARG A 210 -4.90 -5.53 10.84
C ARG A 210 -3.72 -6.46 10.58
N SER A 211 -2.65 -5.97 9.95
CA SER A 211 -1.51 -6.77 9.48
C SER A 211 -1.87 -7.81 8.43
N CYS A 212 -2.93 -7.56 7.66
CA CYS A 212 -3.27 -8.29 6.44
C CYS A 212 -2.48 -7.70 5.26
N ASN A 213 -2.47 -8.40 4.13
CA ASN A 213 -1.78 -7.99 2.91
C ASN A 213 -2.81 -7.44 1.91
N PRO A 214 -2.82 -6.12 1.64
CA PRO A 214 -3.84 -5.48 0.79
C PRO A 214 -3.77 -5.85 -0.70
N LEU A 215 -2.83 -6.71 -1.08
CA LEU A 215 -2.67 -7.22 -2.45
C LEU A 215 -3.10 -8.68 -2.57
N LYS A 216 -3.71 -9.25 -1.52
CA LYS A 216 -4.05 -10.67 -1.45
C LYS A 216 -5.35 -10.90 -0.70
N THR A 217 -6.34 -11.34 -1.46
CA THR A 217 -7.66 -11.66 -0.95
C THR A 217 -7.69 -12.71 0.17
N ASP A 218 -6.60 -13.45 0.40
CA ASP A 218 -6.42 -14.46 1.44
C ASP A 218 -4.92 -14.44 1.81
N THR A 219 -4.58 -13.71 2.87
CA THR A 219 -3.21 -13.34 3.20
C THR A 219 -2.34 -14.52 3.62
N ASP A 220 -2.86 -15.45 4.42
CA ASP A 220 -2.13 -16.63 4.89
C ASP A 220 -2.46 -17.93 4.13
N GLY A 221 -3.42 -17.88 3.22
CA GLY A 221 -3.76 -18.97 2.30
C GLY A 221 -4.53 -20.08 2.99
N ASP A 222 -5.33 -19.75 3.99
CA ASP A 222 -6.06 -20.72 4.83
C ASP A 222 -7.43 -21.12 4.25
N GLY A 223 -7.86 -20.45 3.16
CA GLY A 223 -9.13 -20.67 2.48
C GLY A 223 -10.29 -19.81 2.98
N TYR A 224 -10.00 -18.74 3.73
CA TYR A 224 -10.91 -17.64 4.06
C TYR A 224 -10.31 -16.34 3.58
N SER A 225 -11.16 -15.48 2.99
CA SER A 225 -10.68 -14.15 2.59
C SER A 225 -10.48 -13.26 3.81
N ASP A 226 -9.64 -12.25 3.71
CA ASP A 226 -9.29 -11.32 4.79
C ASP A 226 -10.55 -10.59 5.30
N TYR A 227 -11.51 -10.30 4.41
CA TYR A 227 -12.85 -9.84 4.77
C TYR A 227 -13.58 -10.74 5.78
N PHE A 228 -13.45 -12.07 5.62
CA PHE A 228 -14.00 -13.03 6.57
C PHE A 228 -13.04 -13.34 7.71
N ASP A 229 -11.74 -13.15 7.53
CA ASP A 229 -10.68 -13.42 8.48
C ASP A 229 -9.88 -12.17 8.86
N LEU A 230 -10.49 -11.32 9.70
CA LEU A 230 -9.96 -10.00 10.06
C LEU A 230 -8.60 -10.02 10.81
N PHE A 231 -8.07 -11.19 11.16
CA PHE A 231 -6.77 -11.35 11.83
C PHE A 231 -5.93 -12.39 11.09
N CYS A 232 -5.58 -12.07 9.85
CA CYS A 232 -5.00 -12.90 8.80
C CYS A 232 -3.76 -13.79 9.10
N TYR A 233 -3.24 -13.83 10.32
CA TYR A 233 -2.16 -14.74 10.73
C TYR A 233 -2.50 -15.55 11.96
N LYS A 234 -3.76 -15.52 12.37
CA LYS A 234 -4.27 -16.19 13.54
C LYS A 234 -5.46 -16.98 13.10
N ASP A 235 -5.39 -18.26 13.42
CA ASP A 235 -6.47 -19.20 13.22
C ASP A 235 -6.92 -19.71 14.58
N ALA A 236 -8.23 -19.77 14.78
CA ALA A 236 -8.77 -20.80 15.65
C ALA A 236 -8.73 -22.12 14.88
N LYS A 237 -7.93 -23.06 15.39
CA LYS A 237 -7.99 -24.44 14.90
C LYS A 237 -8.90 -25.21 15.81
N ILE A 238 -9.86 -25.90 15.20
CA ILE A 238 -10.77 -26.76 15.93
C ILE A 238 -10.34 -28.20 15.74
N LYS A 239 -9.89 -28.82 16.83
CA LYS A 239 -9.64 -30.25 16.85
C LYS A 239 -10.96 -30.95 17.08
N ILE A 240 -11.30 -31.84 16.17
CA ILE A 240 -12.46 -32.70 16.32
C ILE A 240 -11.97 -34.13 16.51
N GLU A 241 -12.27 -34.70 17.66
CA GLU A 241 -11.96 -36.08 18.01
C GLU A 241 -13.23 -36.88 17.92
N PHE A 242 -13.24 -37.98 17.16
CA PHE A 242 -14.36 -38.90 17.11
C PHE A 242 -13.95 -40.26 17.67
N THR A 243 -14.86 -40.87 18.42
CA THR A 243 -14.81 -42.30 18.74
C THR A 243 -16.17 -42.93 18.48
N TYR A 244 -16.18 -44.07 17.81
CA TYR A 244 -17.38 -44.90 17.68
C TYR A 244 -17.20 -46.22 18.44
N LEU A 245 -18.31 -46.74 18.96
CA LEU A 245 -18.35 -48.02 19.67
C LEU A 245 -19.40 -48.88 18.98
N LEU A 246 -18.97 -49.93 18.26
CA LEU A 246 -19.88 -50.95 17.73
C LEU A 246 -20.51 -51.72 18.88
N MET A 247 -21.84 -51.78 18.92
CA MET A 247 -22.57 -52.53 19.95
C MET A 247 -22.64 -54.02 19.64
N ASP A 248 -22.64 -54.44 18.36
CA ASP A 248 -22.79 -55.85 17.95
C ASP A 248 -21.84 -56.28 16.81
N GLU A 249 -21.61 -57.59 16.69
CA GLU A 249 -20.84 -58.20 15.59
C GLU A 249 -21.67 -58.19 14.30
N VAL A 250 -21.64 -57.07 13.57
CA VAL A 250 -22.24 -56.97 12.24
C VAL A 250 -21.24 -57.56 11.23
N SER A 251 -21.67 -58.57 10.46
CA SER A 251 -20.77 -59.36 9.61
C SER A 251 -20.52 -58.78 8.21
N ASP A 252 -21.21 -57.71 7.82
CA ASP A 252 -21.24 -57.22 6.43
C ASP A 252 -21.45 -55.70 6.29
N SER A 253 -21.26 -54.88 7.35
CA SER A 253 -21.25 -53.42 7.20
C SER A 253 -19.91 -52.97 6.62
N GLY A 254 -19.89 -52.02 5.69
CA GLY A 254 -18.65 -51.51 5.11
C GLY A 254 -17.71 -50.84 6.13
N ASP A 255 -16.62 -50.25 5.63
CA ASP A 255 -15.69 -49.50 6.48
C ASP A 255 -16.23 -48.07 6.72
N PRO A 256 -16.70 -47.70 7.93
CA PRO A 256 -17.25 -46.37 8.15
C PRO A 256 -16.18 -45.29 8.00
N TYR A 257 -16.60 -44.07 7.69
CA TYR A 257 -15.78 -42.87 7.74
C TYR A 257 -16.63 -41.64 8.06
N ILE A 258 -15.98 -40.56 8.48
CA ILE A 258 -16.66 -39.34 8.92
C ILE A 258 -16.34 -38.21 7.95
N LYS A 259 -17.37 -37.44 7.56
CA LYS A 259 -17.21 -36.14 6.91
C LYS A 259 -17.59 -35.04 7.88
N CYS A 260 -16.72 -34.04 8.02
CA CYS A 260 -16.98 -32.86 8.85
C CYS A 260 -17.02 -31.61 7.98
N TYR A 261 -18.04 -30.78 8.18
CA TYR A 261 -18.28 -29.55 7.43
C TYR A 261 -18.35 -28.36 8.39
N ILE A 262 -17.85 -27.21 7.94
CA ILE A 262 -18.02 -25.93 8.62
C ILE A 262 -18.87 -25.01 7.76
N GLN A 263 -19.87 -24.38 8.37
CA GLN A 263 -20.74 -23.45 7.64
C GLN A 263 -20.02 -22.13 7.36
N LYS A 264 -19.91 -21.76 6.08
CA LYS A 264 -19.37 -20.49 5.57
C LYS A 264 -20.52 -19.65 4.99
N SER A 265 -20.77 -18.46 5.55
CA SER A 265 -21.75 -17.49 5.03
C SER A 265 -23.14 -18.09 4.72
N GLY A 266 -23.62 -19.00 5.57
CA GLY A 266 -24.91 -19.69 5.43
C GLY A 266 -24.87 -20.97 4.58
N ASN A 267 -23.80 -21.23 3.84
CA ASN A 267 -23.58 -22.46 3.07
C ASN A 267 -22.65 -23.42 3.81
N TRP A 268 -22.84 -24.73 3.68
CA TRP A 268 -21.87 -25.70 4.20
C TRP A 268 -20.63 -25.68 3.31
N GLY A 269 -19.50 -25.27 3.87
CA GLY A 269 -18.21 -25.17 3.19
C GLY A 269 -17.44 -26.48 3.16
N GLU A 270 -16.11 -26.39 3.08
CA GLU A 270 -15.21 -27.54 2.90
C GLU A 270 -15.49 -28.70 3.87
N ALA A 271 -15.36 -29.91 3.32
CA ALA A 271 -15.53 -31.16 4.02
C ALA A 271 -14.17 -31.77 4.33
N TYR A 272 -13.81 -31.91 5.61
CA TYR A 272 -12.78 -32.86 6.00
C TYR A 272 -13.35 -34.28 5.91
N LYS A 273 -12.63 -35.20 5.24
CA LYS A 273 -12.93 -36.64 5.25
C LYS A 273 -11.90 -37.37 6.10
N SER A 274 -12.36 -38.11 7.11
CA SER A 274 -11.48 -38.98 7.90
C SER A 274 -10.96 -40.14 7.05
N ASN A 275 -9.92 -40.80 7.54
CA ASN A 275 -9.60 -42.14 7.08
C ASN A 275 -10.81 -43.07 7.30
N THR A 276 -10.93 -44.07 6.43
CA THR A 276 -11.86 -45.18 6.66
C THR A 276 -11.41 -45.96 7.88
N PHE A 277 -12.36 -46.36 8.71
CA PHE A 277 -12.12 -47.11 9.92
C PHE A 277 -12.35 -48.59 9.62
N ASN A 278 -11.30 -49.40 9.75
CA ASN A 278 -11.39 -50.81 9.41
C ASN A 278 -12.11 -51.61 10.50
N ASP A 279 -13.26 -52.16 10.13
CA ASP A 279 -14.14 -53.03 10.93
C ASP A 279 -13.42 -54.27 11.53
N GLN A 280 -12.42 -54.82 10.84
CA GLN A 280 -11.76 -56.08 11.22
C GLN A 280 -10.77 -55.96 12.39
N ARG A 281 -10.41 -54.74 12.83
CA ARG A 281 -9.42 -54.54 13.90
C ARG A 281 -9.98 -53.76 15.08
N GLU A 282 -10.21 -54.53 16.13
CA GLU A 282 -10.27 -54.13 17.53
C GLU A 282 -11.65 -53.74 18.05
N LYS A 283 -12.06 -54.56 19.01
CA LYS A 283 -13.23 -54.47 19.88
C LYS A 283 -13.33 -53.16 20.67
N TYR A 284 -12.46 -52.17 20.46
CA TYR A 284 -12.49 -50.85 21.09
C TYR A 284 -11.50 -49.89 20.38
N ASN A 285 -12.02 -48.68 20.12
CA ASN A 285 -11.33 -47.39 20.02
C ASN A 285 -10.80 -46.87 18.65
N PRO A 286 -11.69 -46.67 17.66
CA PRO A 286 -11.37 -45.91 16.46
C PRO A 286 -11.38 -44.41 16.80
N TYR A 287 -10.18 -43.84 16.96
CA TYR A 287 -9.97 -42.42 17.20
C TYR A 287 -9.52 -41.75 15.90
N SER A 288 -10.32 -40.82 15.37
CA SER A 288 -9.87 -39.92 14.32
C SER A 288 -9.81 -38.50 14.86
N THR A 289 -8.70 -37.83 14.58
CA THR A 289 -8.51 -36.42 14.85
C THR A 289 -8.27 -35.68 13.58
N SER A 290 -8.89 -34.52 13.49
CA SER A 290 -8.56 -33.54 12.47
C SER A 290 -8.63 -32.16 13.06
N TRP A 291 -7.83 -31.27 12.49
CA TRP A 291 -7.95 -29.85 12.71
C TRP A 291 -8.71 -29.27 11.52
N VAL A 292 -9.73 -28.49 11.82
CA VAL A 292 -10.45 -27.71 10.83
C VAL A 292 -10.19 -26.25 11.10
N ASN A 293 -9.88 -25.51 10.04
CA ASN A 293 -9.61 -24.08 10.14
C ASN A 293 -10.91 -23.29 10.23
N VAL A 294 -10.93 -22.31 11.13
CA VAL A 294 -12.05 -21.38 11.26
C VAL A 294 -11.55 -19.94 11.32
N PRO A 295 -12.34 -18.99 10.78
CA PRO A 295 -11.94 -17.59 10.80
C PRO A 295 -11.91 -17.07 12.23
N ASP A 296 -10.96 -16.20 12.50
CA ASP A 296 -10.62 -15.73 13.83
C ASP A 296 -11.68 -14.81 14.44
N ASN A 297 -12.42 -14.11 13.59
CA ASN A 297 -13.51 -13.22 14.01
C ASN A 297 -14.77 -13.97 14.46
N LYS A 298 -14.82 -15.30 14.35
CA LYS A 298 -16.01 -16.10 14.68
C LYS A 298 -15.99 -16.58 16.12
N LYS A 299 -16.76 -15.92 16.97
CA LYS A 299 -17.08 -16.45 18.32
C LYS A 299 -17.82 -17.78 18.27
N GLU A 300 -18.61 -18.01 17.23
CA GLU A 300 -19.36 -19.24 17.05
C GLU A 300 -19.16 -19.78 15.63
N VAL A 301 -19.02 -21.10 15.52
CA VAL A 301 -19.04 -21.80 14.24
C VAL A 301 -20.12 -22.87 14.25
N HIS A 302 -20.70 -23.13 13.07
CA HIS A 302 -21.64 -24.23 12.91
C HIS A 302 -20.90 -25.40 12.28
N ILE A 303 -20.94 -26.53 12.97
CA ILE A 303 -20.25 -27.76 12.59
C ILE A 303 -21.32 -28.79 12.24
N LYS A 304 -21.16 -29.47 11.12
CA LYS A 304 -21.97 -30.64 10.74
C LYS A 304 -21.07 -31.85 10.56
N VAL A 305 -21.46 -32.93 11.19
CA VAL A 305 -20.75 -34.21 11.15
C VAL A 305 -21.66 -35.25 10.52
N GLU A 306 -21.21 -35.84 9.43
CA GLU A 306 -21.91 -36.95 8.75
C GLU A 306 -21.07 -38.22 8.88
N VAL A 307 -21.73 -39.35 9.10
CA VAL A 307 -21.09 -40.67 9.09
C VAL A 307 -21.55 -41.40 7.84
N TRP A 308 -20.57 -42.00 7.18
CA TRP A 308 -20.72 -42.66 5.90
C TRP A 308 -20.17 -44.06 6.02
N ASP A 309 -20.75 -44.98 5.27
CA ASP A 309 -20.24 -46.33 5.13
C ASP A 309 -19.63 -46.52 3.73
N TYR A 310 -18.47 -47.15 3.65
CA TYR A 310 -17.80 -47.48 2.39
C TYR A 310 -17.96 -48.97 2.09
N ASP A 311 -18.87 -49.28 1.16
CA ASP A 311 -19.04 -50.65 0.70
C ASP A 311 -18.08 -51.00 -0.43
N PHE A 312 -17.57 -52.24 -0.43
CA PHE A 312 -16.65 -52.78 -1.43
C PHE A 312 -17.19 -52.71 -2.88
N TRP A 313 -18.50 -52.55 -3.05
CA TRP A 313 -19.18 -52.43 -4.35
C TRP A 313 -19.31 -50.98 -4.87
N GLY A 314 -18.76 -49.99 -4.15
CA GLY A 314 -18.65 -48.60 -4.58
C GLY A 314 -19.92 -47.76 -4.38
N SER A 315 -20.83 -48.19 -3.50
CA SER A 315 -21.95 -47.41 -3.00
C SER A 315 -21.51 -46.77 -1.68
N ASP A 316 -21.26 -45.46 -1.67
CA ASP A 316 -21.06 -44.72 -0.42
C ASP A 316 -22.45 -44.33 0.09
N ASP A 317 -22.98 -45.07 1.05
CA ASP A 317 -24.27 -44.76 1.67
C ASP A 317 -24.07 -44.05 3.03
N LYS A 318 -25.02 -43.19 3.39
CA LYS A 318 -24.96 -42.51 4.69
C LYS A 318 -25.35 -43.51 5.78
N ALA A 319 -24.50 -43.67 6.79
CA ALA A 319 -24.81 -44.55 7.91
C ALA A 319 -25.93 -43.94 8.77
N ASP A 320 -26.94 -44.75 9.11
CA ASP A 320 -28.04 -44.33 9.96
C ASP A 320 -27.56 -44.21 11.42
N ILE A 321 -27.40 -42.98 11.91
CA ILE A 321 -27.14 -42.71 13.33
C ILE A 321 -28.34 -41.96 13.89
N ASN A 322 -29.29 -42.68 14.49
CA ASN A 322 -30.44 -42.13 15.22
C ASN A 322 -31.38 -41.22 14.39
N PRO A 323 -32.68 -41.53 14.24
CA PRO A 323 -33.63 -40.75 13.43
C PRO A 323 -33.89 -39.32 13.95
N SER A 324 -33.43 -38.98 15.16
CA SER A 324 -33.44 -37.59 15.65
C SER A 324 -32.31 -36.73 15.05
N ILE A 325 -31.35 -37.35 14.39
CA ILE A 325 -30.37 -36.74 13.51
C ILE A 325 -30.90 -37.02 12.11
N GLU A 326 -31.42 -35.99 11.45
CA GLU A 326 -31.84 -36.12 10.05
C GLU A 326 -30.71 -36.75 9.23
N THR A 327 -31.04 -37.44 8.13
CA THR A 327 -30.10 -38.02 7.14
C THR A 327 -29.05 -37.02 6.60
N GLY A 328 -29.08 -35.75 7.03
CA GLY A 328 -28.07 -34.72 6.86
C GLY A 328 -26.91 -34.71 7.88
N GLY A 329 -26.91 -35.54 8.93
CA GLY A 329 -25.84 -35.59 9.95
C GLY A 329 -26.06 -34.71 11.18
N TYR A 330 -25.18 -34.82 12.18
CA TYR A 330 -25.28 -34.10 13.44
C TYR A 330 -24.73 -32.67 13.32
N SER A 331 -25.61 -31.68 13.49
CA SER A 331 -25.26 -30.25 13.37
C SER A 331 -25.40 -29.52 14.70
N PHE A 332 -24.45 -28.65 15.03
CA PHE A 332 -24.47 -27.85 16.25
C PHE A 332 -23.66 -26.56 16.11
N LYS A 333 -23.94 -25.61 17.00
CA LYS A 333 -23.13 -24.41 17.18
C LYS A 333 -22.09 -24.65 18.25
N TYR A 334 -20.86 -24.23 17.99
CA TYR A 334 -19.76 -24.29 18.94
C TYR A 334 -19.23 -22.88 19.19
N ASP A 335 -19.25 -22.45 20.45
CA ASP A 335 -18.60 -21.22 20.89
C ASP A 335 -17.11 -21.50 21.08
N ILE A 336 -16.26 -20.91 20.24
CA ILE A 336 -14.81 -21.15 20.28
C ILE A 336 -14.19 -20.67 21.60
N THR A 337 -14.83 -19.73 22.30
CA THR A 337 -14.33 -19.21 23.57
C THR A 337 -14.58 -20.15 24.75
N SER A 338 -15.42 -21.17 24.56
CA SER A 338 -15.70 -22.19 25.58
C SER A 338 -14.53 -23.16 25.80
N GLY A 339 -13.57 -23.21 24.88
CA GLY A 339 -12.36 -24.02 24.96
C GLY A 339 -12.56 -25.50 24.60
N SER A 340 -13.61 -26.14 25.12
CA SER A 340 -13.95 -27.51 24.72
C SER A 340 -15.43 -27.87 24.86
N LEU A 341 -15.90 -28.76 23.98
CA LEU A 341 -17.23 -29.39 24.05
C LEU A 341 -17.10 -30.90 23.85
N GLU A 342 -17.68 -31.71 24.74
CA GLU A 342 -17.81 -33.16 24.57
C GLU A 342 -19.29 -33.53 24.52
N LYS A 343 -19.68 -34.37 23.55
CA LYS A 343 -21.04 -34.89 23.47
C LYS A 343 -21.07 -36.33 22.99
N GLN A 344 -21.96 -37.09 23.60
CA GLN A 344 -22.29 -38.45 23.22
C GLN A 344 -23.61 -38.47 22.44
N ILE A 345 -23.60 -39.19 21.32
CA ILE A 345 -24.74 -39.46 20.47
C ILE A 345 -24.91 -40.98 20.42
N ASN A 346 -26.10 -41.47 20.76
CA ASN A 346 -26.41 -42.88 20.68
C ASN A 346 -27.11 -43.16 19.34
N GLY A 347 -26.68 -44.19 18.62
CA GLY A 347 -27.41 -44.78 17.49
C GLY A 347 -28.77 -45.32 17.92
N ASN A 348 -29.63 -45.58 16.94
CA ASN A 348 -30.94 -46.17 17.19
C ASN A 348 -30.80 -47.70 17.15
N ASP A 349 -31.48 -48.37 18.09
CA ASP A 349 -31.68 -49.82 18.13
C ASP A 349 -32.91 -50.15 17.27
N ASP A 350 -32.86 -49.84 15.98
CA ASP A 350 -33.84 -50.33 15.00
C ASP A 350 -33.24 -51.53 14.26
N ASP A 351 -34.09 -52.54 13.98
CA ASP A 351 -33.75 -53.85 13.38
C ASP A 351 -33.08 -53.79 11.97
N MET A 352 -32.53 -52.65 11.56
CA MET A 352 -31.75 -52.46 10.34
C MET A 352 -30.27 -52.71 10.63
N SER A 353 -29.74 -53.73 9.97
CA SER A 353 -28.49 -54.43 10.24
C SER A 353 -27.19 -53.66 9.97
N GLU A 354 -27.19 -52.33 9.95
CA GLU A 354 -26.09 -51.59 9.31
C GLU A 354 -25.20 -50.81 10.30
N PHE A 355 -25.69 -50.24 11.42
CA PHE A 355 -24.78 -49.58 12.38
C PHE A 355 -25.36 -49.24 13.78
N ASP A 356 -25.25 -50.15 14.77
CA ASP A 356 -25.47 -49.81 16.19
C ASP A 356 -24.20 -49.21 16.81
N ALA A 357 -24.08 -47.88 16.82
CA ALA A 357 -22.91 -47.24 17.43
C ALA A 357 -23.18 -46.02 18.30
N VAL A 358 -22.30 -45.82 19.28
CA VAL A 358 -22.22 -44.56 20.04
C VAL A 358 -21.12 -43.70 19.44
N LEU A 359 -21.48 -42.53 18.90
CA LEU A 359 -20.52 -41.52 18.48
C LEU A 359 -20.26 -40.57 19.66
N ARG A 360 -19.02 -40.56 20.16
CA ARG A 360 -18.54 -39.46 21.01
C ARG A 360 -17.70 -38.54 20.15
N PHE A 361 -18.01 -37.26 20.22
CA PHE A 361 -17.15 -36.26 19.64
C PHE A 361 -16.72 -35.24 20.69
N LYS A 362 -15.49 -34.76 20.51
CA LYS A 362 -14.91 -33.70 21.32
C LYS A 362 -14.35 -32.62 20.40
N VAL A 363 -14.65 -31.38 20.74
CA VAL A 363 -14.21 -30.17 20.05
C VAL A 363 -13.28 -29.43 20.99
N GLU A 364 -12.08 -29.06 20.53
CA GLU A 364 -11.12 -28.25 21.29
C GLU A 364 -10.58 -27.12 20.40
N THR A 365 -10.36 -25.94 20.96
CA THR A 365 -9.68 -24.82 20.29
C THR A 365 -8.22 -24.73 20.73
N SER A 366 -7.31 -24.56 19.78
CA SER A 366 -5.88 -24.33 20.07
C SER A 366 -5.54 -22.89 20.38
#